data_AF-A0A6N8YAG2-F1
#
_entry.id   AF-A0A6N8YAG2-F1
#
_cell.length_a   1.000
_cell.length_b   1.000
_cell.length_c   1.000
_cell.angle_alpha   90.00
_cell.angle_beta   90.00
_cell.angle_gamma   90.00
#
_symmetry.space_group_name_H-M   'P 1'
#
loop_
_entity.id
_entity.type
_entity.pdbx_description
1 polymer ?
#
loop_
_entity_poly.entity_id
_entity_poly.type
_entity_poly.pdbx_seq_one_letter_code
_entity_poly.pdbx_strand_id
1 'polypeptide(L)' 'MGPLEGIRVIEIAGIGPGPFCAMMLADMGADVVRVDRASAVRG' A
#
# COMPACT_ATOMS: atom_id res chain seq x y z
N MET A 1 -2.96 -4.00 16.42
CA MET A 1 -2.27 -2.89 17.08
C MET A 1 -0.79 -3.04 16.77
N GLY A 2 -0.23 -2.16 15.94
CA GLY A 2 1.13 -2.26 15.38
C GLY A 2 1.84 -0.92 15.36
N PRO A 3 3.16 -0.86 15.14
CA PRO A 3 3.94 0.38 15.29
C PRO A 3 3.56 1.50 14.30
N LEU A 4 2.84 1.20 13.22
CA LEU A 4 2.36 2.18 12.24
C LEU A 4 0.84 2.44 12.31
N GLU A 5 0.20 2.06 13.40
CA GLU A 5 -1.23 2.31 13.59
C GLU A 5 -1.58 3.80 13.50
N GLY A 6 -2.67 4.09 12.76
CA GLY A 6 -3.12 5.46 12.49
C GLY A 6 -2.38 6.16 11.35
N ILE A 7 -1.32 5.56 10.79
CA ILE A 7 -0.63 6.09 9.61
C ILE A 7 -1.33 5.64 8.33
N ARG A 8 -1.60 6.58 7.43
CA ARG A 8 -2.13 6.32 6.08
C ARG A 8 -1.05 6.50 5.03
N VAL A 9 -0.92 5.54 4.13
CA VAL A 9 0.08 5.52 3.06
C VAL A 9 -0.60 5.35 1.71
N ILE A 10 -0.18 6.13 0.71
CA ILE A 10 -0.61 5.96 -0.68
C ILE A 10 0.50 5.21 -1.43
N GLU A 11 0.20 4.02 -1.95
CA GLU A 11 1.09 3.29 -2.84
C GLU A 11 0.73 3.59 -4.30
N ILE A 12 1.69 4.05 -5.09
CA ILE A 12 1.53 4.14 -6.55
C ILE A 12 1.97 2.82 -7.17
N ALA A 13 1.06 2.14 -7.87
CA ALA A 13 1.28 0.82 -8.42
C ALA A 13 2.56 0.72 -9.26
N GLY A 14 3.47 -0.15 -8.81
CA GLY A 14 4.71 -0.51 -9.50
C GLY A 14 4.95 -2.02 -9.43
N ILE A 15 6.20 -2.43 -9.69
CA ILE A 15 6.65 -3.82 -9.59
C ILE A 15 7.86 -3.93 -8.67
N GLY A 16 7.99 -5.07 -7.98
CA GLY A 16 9.16 -5.40 -7.17
C GLY A 16 9.21 -4.64 -5.83
N PRO A 17 10.23 -3.81 -5.57
CA PRO A 17 10.53 -3.31 -4.22
C PRO A 17 9.47 -2.36 -3.65
N GLY A 18 8.77 -1.59 -4.50
CA GLY A 18 7.71 -0.66 -4.05
C GLY A 18 6.53 -1.37 -3.39
N PRO A 19 5.83 -2.29 -4.09
CA PRO A 19 4.77 -3.09 -3.50
C PRO A 19 5.21 -3.91 -2.28
N PHE A 20 6.45 -4.42 -2.30
CA PHE A 20 7.00 -5.15 -1.16
C PHE A 20 7.14 -4.28 0.09
N CYS A 21 7.65 -3.04 -0.07
CA CYS A 21 7.72 -2.08 1.03
C CYS A 21 6.32 -1.73 1.55
N ALA A 22 5.36 -1.47 0.66
CA ALA A 22 3.98 -1.16 1.03
C ALA A 22 3.33 -2.31 1.83
N MET A 23 3.59 -3.56 1.46
CA MET A 23 3.16 -4.74 2.20
C MET A 23 3.75 -4.78 3.62
N MET A 24 5.06 -4.56 3.77
CA MET A 24 5.70 -4.50 5.09
C MET A 24 5.13 -3.39 5.98
N LEU A 25 4.80 -2.23 5.40
CA LEU A 25 4.16 -1.13 6.14
C LEU A 25 2.74 -1.51 6.61
N ALA A 26 1.97 -2.20 5.76
CA ALA A 26 0.65 -2.72 6.13
C ALA A 26 0.74 -3.77 7.25
N ASP A 27 1.72 -4.68 7.20
CA ASP A 27 1.97 -5.68 8.25
C ASP A 27 2.28 -5.03 9.61
N MET A 28 2.91 -3.85 9.59
CA MET A 28 3.18 -3.03 10.78
C MET A 28 1.98 -2.18 11.24
N GLY A 29 0.83 -2.24 10.55
CA GLY A 29 -0.43 -1.63 10.96
C GLY A 29 -0.80 -0.33 10.23
N ALA A 30 -0.12 0.03 9.14
CA ALA A 30 -0.51 1.18 8.33
C ALA A 30 -1.78 0.90 7.49
N ASP A 31 -2.60 1.93 7.27
CA ASP A 31 -3.69 1.96 6.28
C ASP A 31 -3.11 2.29 4.90
N VAL A 32 -2.86 1.26 4.09
CA VAL A 32 -2.23 1.40 2.77
C VAL A 32 -3.30 1.39 1.68
N VAL A 33 -3.40 2.50 0.94
CA VAL A 33 -4.27 2.64 -0.23
C VAL A 33 -3.42 2.56 -1.50
N ARG A 34 -3.60 1.49 -2.28
CA ARG A 34 -2.96 1.33 -3.58
C ARG A 34 -3.74 2.04 -4.67
N VAL A 35 -3.04 2.85 -5.46
CA VAL A 35 -3.55 3.50 -6.66
C VAL A 35 -2.97 2.80 -7.87
N ASP A 36 -3.82 2.09 -8.60
CA ASP A 36 -3.48 1.47 -9.87
C ASP A 36 -3.88 2.34 -11.07
N ARG A 37 -3.36 2.00 -12.26
CA ARG A 37 -3.84 2.64 -13.49
C ARG A 37 -5.31 2.29 -13.70
N ALA A 38 -6.11 3.22 -14.20
CA ALA A 38 -7.54 3.00 -14.43
C ALA A 38 -7.83 1.74 -15.28
N SER A 39 -6.96 1.41 -16.24
CA SER A 39 -7.08 0.21 -17.08
C SER A 39 -6.87 -1.11 -16.32
N ALA A 40 -6.25 -1.07 -15.14
CA ALA A 40 -5.93 -2.26 -14.33
C ALA A 40 -7.01 -2.56 -13.28
N VAL A 41 -7.96 -1.65 -13.05
CA VAL A 41 -9.06 -1.83 -12.10
C VAL A 41 -10.36 -2.06 -12.86
N ARG A 42 -11.18 -3.00 -12.37
CA ARG A 42 -12.58 -3.14 -12.82
C ARG A 42 -13.45 -2.40 -11.82
N GLY A 43 -14.27 -1.47 -12.33
CA GLY A 43 -15.31 -0.79 -11.57
C GLY A 43 -16.50 -1.70 -11.29
#